data_AF-A0A643K4J8-F1
#
_entry.id   AF-A0A643K4J8-F1
#
_cell.length_a   1.000
_cell.length_b   1.000
_cell.length_c   1.000
_cell.angle_alpha   90.00
_cell.angle_beta   90.00
_cell.angle_gamma   90.00
#
_symmetry.space_group_name_H-M   'P 1'
#
loop_
_entity.id
_entity.type
_entity.pdbx_description
1 polymer ?
#
loop_
_entity_poly.entity_id
_entity_poly.type
_entity_poly.pdbx_seq_one_letter_code
_entity_poly.pdbx_strand_id
1 'polypeptide(L)' 'MSEARAPDNSKDTVTIVKDGDWFVATDESTGVASQGKTRPEALAMLAEAIELHESPLPADVDEESLESSDAPWF' A
#
# COMPACT_ATOMS: atom_id res chain seq x y z
N MET A 1 -22.44 25.34 12.70
CA MET A 1 -21.88 25.25 11.35
C MET A 1 -20.72 24.29 11.44
N SER A 2 -20.85 23.08 10.91
CA SER A 2 -19.75 22.14 10.80
C SER A 2 -19.29 22.24 9.35
N GLU A 3 -18.29 23.07 9.07
CA GLU A 3 -17.63 23.03 7.78
C GLU A 3 -16.98 21.65 7.66
N ALA A 4 -17.52 20.83 6.74
CA ALA A 4 -16.81 19.65 6.28
C ALA A 4 -15.52 20.15 5.65
N ARG A 5 -14.38 19.83 6.27
CA ARG A 5 -13.07 20.10 5.67
C ARG A 5 -13.07 19.45 4.29
N ALA A 6 -13.08 20.27 3.24
CA ALA A 6 -12.87 19.77 1.89
C ALA A 6 -11.58 18.95 1.90
N PRO A 7 -11.53 17.77 1.24
CA PRO A 7 -10.30 17.02 1.15
C PRO A 7 -9.29 17.92 0.45
N ASP A 8 -8.28 18.34 1.21
CA ASP A 8 -7.11 18.98 0.64
C ASP A 8 -6.49 17.90 -0.23
N ASN A 9 -6.47 18.11 -1.55
CA ASN A 9 -5.94 17.15 -2.53
C ASN A 9 -4.39 17.16 -2.48
N SER A 10 -3.84 17.40 -1.31
CA SER A 10 -2.43 17.26 -1.00
C SER A 10 -2.08 15.80 -1.32
N LYS A 11 -1.02 15.63 -2.09
CA LYS A 11 -0.58 14.34 -2.62
C LYS A 11 -0.16 13.33 -1.54
N ASP A 12 -0.43 13.60 -0.26
CA ASP A 12 -0.01 12.81 0.90
C ASP A 12 -1.26 12.35 1.67
N THR A 13 -2.24 11.76 0.96
CA THR A 13 -3.48 11.26 1.57
C THR A 13 -3.40 9.75 1.74
N VAL A 14 -3.65 9.28 2.96
CA VAL A 14 -3.83 7.86 3.28
C VAL A 14 -5.30 7.60 3.62
N THR A 15 -5.93 6.69 2.88
CA THR A 15 -7.29 6.21 3.14
C THR A 15 -7.23 4.93 3.99
N ILE A 16 -8.10 4.81 4.99
CA ILE A 16 -8.26 3.57 5.76
C ILE A 16 -9.70 3.09 5.67
N VAL A 17 -9.89 1.89 5.13
CA VAL A 17 -11.18 1.23 4.99
C VAL A 17 -11.21 -0.01 5.88
N LYS A 18 -12.35 -0.27 6.54
CA LYS A 18 -12.57 -1.54 7.24
C LYS A 18 -13.18 -2.54 6.26
N ASP A 19 -12.50 -3.65 6.02
CA ASP A 19 -12.96 -4.75 5.19
C ASP A 19 -13.02 -6.05 6.01
N GLY A 20 -14.23 -6.49 6.33
CA GLY A 20 -14.47 -7.58 7.27
C GLY A 20 -13.80 -7.34 8.64
N ASP A 21 -12.89 -8.23 9.01
CA ASP A 21 -12.11 -8.19 10.26
C ASP A 21 -10.75 -7.49 10.12
N TRP A 22 -10.50 -6.83 8.99
CA TRP A 22 -9.25 -6.16 8.68
C TRP A 22 -9.46 -4.67 8.44
N PHE A 23 -8.39 -3.91 8.66
CA PHE A 23 -8.26 -2.54 8.20
C PHE A 23 -7.25 -2.52 7.07
N VAL A 24 -7.64 -1.95 5.94
CA VAL A 24 -6.80 -1.74 4.76
C VAL A 24 -6.43 -0.27 4.72
N ALA A 25 -5.13 0.03 4.78
CA ALA A 25 -4.59 1.36 4.63
C ALA A 25 -4.01 1.49 3.22
N THR A 26 -4.30 2.59 2.53
CA THR A 26 -3.90 2.82 1.14
C THR A 26 -3.34 4.23 1.03
N ASP A 27 -2.10 4.35 0.58
CA ASP A 27 -1.52 5.63 0.22
C ASP A 27 -1.92 5.98 -1.22
N GLU A 28 -2.68 7.06 -1.39
CA GLU A 28 -3.24 7.48 -2.68
C GLU A 28 -2.14 7.98 -3.65
N SER A 29 -0.96 8.30 -3.13
CA SER A 29 0.15 8.88 -3.88
C SER A 29 0.95 7.83 -4.64
N THR A 30 1.24 6.71 -3.96
CA THR A 30 2.02 5.58 -4.47
C THR A 30 1.12 4.45 -4.96
N GLY A 31 -0.13 4.40 -4.51
CA GLY A 31 -1.03 3.26 -4.70
C GLY A 31 -0.70 2.05 -3.82
N VAL A 32 0.30 2.17 -2.95
CA VAL A 32 0.68 1.09 -2.03
C VAL A 32 -0.42 0.91 -0.98
N ALA A 33 -0.77 -0.35 -0.75
CA ALA A 33 -1.73 -0.72 0.27
C ALA A 33 -1.15 -1.78 1.20
N SER A 34 -1.57 -1.73 2.46
CA SER A 34 -1.27 -2.73 3.47
C SER A 34 -2.49 -2.99 4.35
N GLN A 35 -2.42 -4.02 5.18
CA GLN A 35 -3.53 -4.40 6.05
C GLN A 35 -3.07 -4.74 7.47
N GLY A 36 -3.97 -4.58 8.44
CA GLY A 36 -3.76 -4.95 9.83
C GLY A 36 -5.07 -5.25 10.57
N LYS A 37 -5.00 -5.96 11.70
CA LYS A 37 -6.17 -6.20 12.57
C LYS A 37 -6.67 -4.93 13.24
N THR A 38 -5.81 -3.92 13.34
CA THR A 38 -6.14 -2.61 13.89
C THR A 38 -5.70 -1.49 12.94
N ARG A 39 -6.29 -0.29 13.10
CA ARG A 39 -5.88 0.89 12.31
C ARG A 39 -4.40 1.24 12.47
N PRO A 40 -3.82 1.27 13.69
CA PRO A 40 -2.40 1.58 13.87
C PRO A 40 -1.50 0.53 13.22
N GLU A 41 -1.89 -0.74 13.28
CA GLU A 41 -1.14 -1.84 12.65
C GLU A 41 -1.15 -1.73 11.12
N ALA A 42 -2.31 -1.46 10.52
CA ALA A 42 -2.40 -1.22 9.08
C ALA A 42 -1.51 -0.03 8.66
N LEU A 43 -1.49 1.06 9.44
CA LEU A 43 -0.60 2.20 9.17
C LEU A 43 0.88 1.86 9.32
N ALA A 44 1.26 1.08 10.33
CA ALA A 44 2.66 0.66 10.52
C ALA A 44 3.13 -0.22 9.36
N MET A 45 2.31 -1.19 8.95
CA MET A 45 2.58 -2.02 7.79
C MET A 45 2.61 -1.21 6.48
N LEU A 46 1.81 -0.14 6.38
CA LEU A 46 1.83 0.73 5.21
C LEU A 46 3.17 1.47 5.09
N ALA A 47 3.69 1.99 6.20
CA ALA A 47 4.97 2.68 6.22
C ALA A 47 6.10 1.76 5.74
N GLU A 48 6.17 0.53 6.28
CA GLU A 48 7.15 -0.47 5.84
C GLU A 48 6.99 -0.82 4.34
N ALA A 49 5.75 -0.98 3.87
CA ALA A 49 5.48 -1.29 2.47
C ALA A 49 5.92 -0.17 1.52
N ILE A 50 5.74 1.09 1.91
CA ILE A 50 6.19 2.25 1.13
C ILE A 50 7.73 2.27 1.05
N GLU A 51 8.42 2.09 2.18
CA GLU A 51 9.88 2.03 2.21
C GLU A 51 10.44 0.91 1.30
N LEU A 52 9.78 -0.24 1.30
CA LEU A 52 10.14 -1.36 0.41
C LEU A 52 9.83 -1.07 -1.07
N HIS A 53 8.72 -0.39 -1.36
CA HIS A 53 8.33 -0.04 -2.72
C HIS A 53 9.27 1.00 -3.36
N GLU A 54 9.78 1.96 -2.56
CA GLU A 54 10.74 2.96 -3.02
C GLU A 54 12.18 2.42 -3.12
N SER A 55 12.43 1.22 -2.59
CA SER A 55 13.76 0.63 -2.59
C SER A 55 14.15 0.15 -3.99
N PRO A 56 15.35 0.50 -4.49
CA PRO A 56 15.81 0.04 -5.80
C PRO A 56 15.97 -1.49 -5.80
N LEU A 57 15.63 -2.11 -6.94
CA LEU A 57 15.85 -3.54 -7.12
C LEU A 57 17.34 -3.87 -6.95
N PRO A 58 17.68 -5.01 -6.31
CA PRO A 58 19.06 -5.45 -6.19
C PRO A 58 19.68 -5.66 -7.58
N ALA A 59 20.97 -5.36 -7.74
CA ALA A 59 21.66 -5.33 -9.04
C ALA A 59 21.77 -6.71 -9.73
N ASP A 60 21.33 -7.77 -9.06
CA ASP A 60 21.37 -9.18 -9.43
C ASP A 60 20.00 -9.77 -9.81
N VAL A 61 18.94 -8.97 -9.95
CA VAL A 61 17.70 -9.46 -10.59
C VAL A 61 17.83 -9.43 -12.12
N ASP A 62 18.01 -10.60 -12.72
CA ASP A 62 17.91 -10.78 -14.16
C ASP A 62 16.43 -10.64 -14.59
N GLU A 63 16.14 -9.70 -15.50
CA GLU A 63 14.80 -9.43 -16.08
C GLU A 63 14.13 -10.72 -16.63
N GLU A 64 14.92 -11.67 -17.11
CA GLU A 64 14.48 -12.97 -17.65
C GLU A 64 13.74 -13.85 -16.61
N SER A 65 13.97 -13.62 -15.32
CA SER A 65 13.31 -14.34 -14.21
C SER A 65 11.86 -13.89 -13.98
N LEU A 66 11.49 -12.66 -14.38
CA LEU A 66 10.15 -12.09 -14.17
C LEU A 66 9.14 -12.55 -15.25
N GLU A 67 9.62 -13.02 -16.39
CA GLU A 67 8.78 -13.36 -17.55
C GLU A 67 8.23 -14.80 -17.52
N SER A 68 8.73 -15.67 -16.64
CA SER A 68 8.27 -17.06 -16.51
C SER A 68 7.58 -17.33 -15.17
N SER A 69 6.45 -16.68 -14.90
CA SER A 69 5.49 -17.22 -13.93
C SER A 69 4.61 -18.27 -14.63
N ASP A 70 5.17 -19.44 -14.92
CA ASP A 70 4.44 -20.63 -15.39
C ASP A 70 3.63 -21.28 -14.25
N ALA A 71 3.19 -20.46 -13.28
CA ALA A 71 2.30 -20.91 -12.23
C ALA A 71 0.95 -21.21 -12.87
N PRO A 72 0.44 -22.45 -12.81
CA PRO A 72 -0.91 -22.73 -13.23
C PRO A 72 -1.78 -22.27 -12.07
N TRP A 73 -2.10 -20.98 -12.04
CA TRP A 73 -3.10 -20.42 -11.14
C TRP A 73 -4.44 -21.08 -11.49
N PHE A 74 -4.66 -22.25 -10.90
CA PHE A 74 -5.84 -23.10 -11.03
C PHE A 74 -7.00 -22.58 -10.20
#